data_AF-K2BBL4-F1
#
_entry.id   AF-K2BBL4-F1
#
_cell.length_a   1.000
_cell.length_b   1.000
_cell.length_c   1.000
_cell.angle_alpha   90.00
_cell.angle_beta   90.00
_cell.angle_gamma   90.00
#
_symmetry.space_group_name_H-M   'P 1'
#
loop_
_entity.id
_entity.type
_entity.pdbx_description
1 polymer ?
#
loop_
_entity_poly.entity_id
_entity_poly.type
_entity_poly.pdbx_seq_one_letter_code
_entity_poly.pdbx_strand_id
1 'polypeptide(L)'
;MVLTAVATDRVGNTSTLTENVTVDTLVTNFGATGGPIAGDGILNAAERAAGLTLTGTSEVGSTIVLHLANGSEATAVVGADGTWSATFPASALPTGEISTSVTVTATDRAGNTAHYTETFAVDTVAPGDPWITNDAGTDNLISGIATATAADDYTYHAVAATGAAVELHPTAEFNANVIVNGQPVASEWAFFANPVQDGTYLVINDTDAAGNSASTMYLRSTGETTVDLSREGLQGFDFGTIDLSSADANLSLTEAQVLSLTGVDQQLTVVGGADDVVTLAGATLTGTQDGFRLYSLGASGASVLIDDDIIVNTSGV
;
A
#
# COMPACT_ATOMS: atom_id res chain seq x y z
N MET A 1 24.29 -46.23 17.44
CA MET A 1 25.05 -47.49 17.33
C MET A 1 26.18 -47.50 18.37
N VAL A 2 26.69 -48.67 18.74
CA VAL A 2 27.84 -48.78 19.67
C VAL A 2 28.99 -49.39 18.90
N LEU A 3 30.13 -48.68 18.84
CA LEU A 3 31.37 -49.29 18.37
C LEU A 3 32.01 -50.04 19.53
N THR A 4 32.43 -51.28 19.28
CA THR A 4 33.13 -52.11 20.24
C THR A 4 34.48 -52.50 19.66
N ALA A 5 35.56 -52.13 20.33
CA ALA A 5 36.90 -52.61 20.03
C ALA A 5 37.30 -53.65 21.08
N VAL A 6 37.75 -54.83 20.63
CA VAL A 6 38.28 -55.89 21.49
C VAL A 6 39.74 -56.12 21.15
N ALA A 7 40.61 -55.98 22.15
CA ALA A 7 42.01 -56.34 22.04
C ALA A 7 42.25 -57.65 22.80
N THR A 8 42.98 -58.58 22.18
CA THR A 8 43.38 -59.84 22.80
C THR A 8 44.91 -59.94 22.82
N ASP A 9 45.51 -60.21 23.97
CA ASP A 9 46.95 -60.42 24.06
C ASP A 9 47.38 -61.83 23.60
N ARG A 10 48.69 -62.10 23.55
CA ARG A 10 49.24 -63.38 23.07
C ARG A 10 48.82 -64.59 23.93
N VAL A 11 48.44 -64.39 25.19
CA VAL A 11 48.04 -65.47 26.11
C VAL A 11 46.52 -65.56 26.26
N GLY A 12 45.74 -64.75 25.53
CA GLY A 12 44.30 -64.84 25.42
C GLY A 12 43.51 -63.90 26.34
N ASN A 13 44.15 -62.98 27.06
CA ASN A 13 43.42 -61.98 27.84
C ASN A 13 42.78 -60.96 26.90
N THR A 14 41.51 -60.65 27.12
CA THR A 14 40.78 -59.64 26.34
C THR A 14 40.55 -58.37 27.13
N SER A 15 40.54 -57.24 26.42
CA SER A 15 40.05 -55.95 26.91
C SER A 15 39.09 -55.37 25.88
N THR A 16 38.06 -54.67 26.35
CA THR A 16 37.00 -54.13 25.50
C THR A 16 36.83 -52.65 25.78
N LEU A 17 36.80 -51.85 24.71
CA LEU A 17 36.43 -50.45 24.71
C LEU A 17 35.14 -50.29 23.91
N THR A 18 34.15 -49.62 24.48
CA THR A 18 32.89 -49.29 23.80
C THR A 18 32.70 -47.79 23.70
N GLU A 19 32.32 -47.31 22.52
CA GLU A 19 31.98 -45.91 22.26
C GLU A 19 30.60 -45.80 21.63
N ASN A 20 29.81 -44.81 22.07
CA ASN A 20 28.50 -44.54 21.50
C ASN A 20 28.63 -43.62 20.29
N VAL A 21 27.94 -43.96 19.20
CA VAL A 21 27.84 -43.11 18.00
C VAL A 21 26.39 -42.91 17.62
N THR A 22 25.98 -41.64 17.48
CA THR A 22 24.70 -41.24 16.91
C THR A 22 24.88 -40.95 15.42
N VAL A 23 23.87 -41.29 14.62
CA VAL A 23 23.81 -40.95 13.20
C VAL A 23 22.56 -40.10 13.02
N ASP A 24 22.78 -38.92 12.47
CA ASP A 24 21.74 -37.98 12.13
C ASP A 24 21.96 -37.56 10.68
N THR A 25 20.91 -37.69 9.86
CA THR A 25 20.99 -37.53 8.40
C THR A 25 19.84 -36.71 7.84
N LEU A 26 18.98 -36.14 8.68
CA LEU A 26 17.73 -35.49 8.25
C LEU A 26 17.36 -34.33 9.17
N VAL A 27 16.97 -33.21 8.57
CA VAL A 27 16.22 -32.18 9.28
C VAL A 27 14.78 -32.66 9.48
N THR A 28 14.27 -32.61 10.71
CA THR A 28 12.90 -33.03 11.04
C THR A 28 11.94 -31.86 11.22
N ASN A 29 10.63 -32.09 11.07
CA ASN A 29 9.56 -31.11 11.31
C ASN A 29 9.65 -29.79 10.50
N PHE A 30 10.33 -29.81 9.35
CA PHE A 30 10.54 -28.63 8.53
C PHE A 30 9.35 -28.33 7.62
N GLY A 31 8.75 -27.14 7.76
CA GLY A 31 7.63 -26.68 6.94
C GLY A 31 7.19 -25.25 7.26
N ALA A 32 6.42 -24.64 6.36
CA ALA A 32 5.78 -23.34 6.56
C ALA A 32 4.52 -23.47 7.43
N THR A 33 4.22 -22.44 8.23
CA THR A 33 2.99 -22.39 9.06
C THR A 33 2.11 -21.18 8.82
N GLY A 34 2.62 -20.15 8.14
CA GLY A 34 1.80 -19.09 7.55
C GLY A 34 1.08 -19.60 6.30
N GLY A 35 -0.06 -19.02 5.96
CA GLY A 35 -0.67 -19.22 4.65
C GLY A 35 0.21 -18.65 3.52
N PRO A 36 -0.38 -18.22 2.40
CA PRO A 36 0.36 -17.46 1.40
C PRO A 36 1.18 -16.32 2.02
N ILE A 37 2.36 -16.02 1.48
CA ILE A 37 3.14 -14.82 1.86
C ILE A 37 2.25 -13.57 1.81
N ALA A 38 2.39 -12.68 2.81
CA ALA A 38 1.51 -11.52 3.03
C ALA A 38 0.03 -11.84 3.32
N GLY A 39 -0.36 -13.12 3.34
CA GLY A 39 -1.72 -13.59 3.64
C GLY A 39 -2.50 -14.00 2.41
N ASP A 40 -2.24 -13.36 1.27
CA ASP A 40 -2.90 -13.58 -0.02
C ASP A 40 -1.94 -13.90 -1.18
N GLY A 41 -0.63 -13.81 -0.96
CA GLY A 41 0.41 -14.07 -1.95
C GLY A 41 0.88 -12.82 -2.71
N ILE A 42 0.44 -11.62 -2.31
CA ILE A 42 0.81 -10.34 -2.92
C ILE A 42 1.34 -9.42 -1.82
N LEU A 43 2.58 -8.95 -1.95
CA LEU A 43 3.16 -7.97 -1.03
C LEU A 43 2.83 -6.56 -1.50
N ASN A 44 1.91 -5.88 -0.82
CA ASN A 44 1.51 -4.52 -1.17
C ASN A 44 2.40 -3.43 -0.55
N ALA A 45 2.15 -2.16 -0.87
CA ALA A 45 2.96 -1.03 -0.41
C ALA A 45 2.96 -0.91 1.13
N ALA A 46 1.79 -1.05 1.76
CA ALA A 46 1.63 -0.93 3.22
C ALA A 46 2.31 -2.08 3.97
N GLU A 47 2.11 -3.31 3.50
CA GLU A 47 2.75 -4.51 4.06
C GLU A 47 4.26 -4.46 3.90
N ARG A 48 4.75 -4.01 2.74
CA ARG A 48 6.16 -3.79 2.52
C ARG A 48 6.73 -2.77 3.52
N ALA A 49 6.03 -1.67 3.75
CA ALA A 49 6.46 -0.63 4.69
C ALA A 49 6.53 -1.16 6.13
N ALA A 50 5.61 -2.04 6.52
CA ALA A 50 5.64 -2.75 7.81
C ALA A 50 6.76 -3.80 7.91
N GLY A 51 7.20 -4.33 6.77
CA GLY A 51 8.17 -5.43 6.67
C GLY A 51 7.51 -6.80 6.63
N LEU A 52 8.19 -7.77 6.04
CA LEU A 52 7.63 -9.10 5.77
C LEU A 52 8.17 -10.09 6.79
N THR A 53 7.28 -10.63 7.63
CA THR A 53 7.61 -11.67 8.60
C THR A 53 7.11 -13.02 8.11
N LEU A 54 8.01 -14.00 8.01
CA LEU A 54 7.68 -15.39 7.70
C LEU A 54 7.85 -16.26 8.94
N THR A 55 7.00 -17.27 9.05
CA THR A 55 7.00 -18.22 10.16
C THR A 55 6.90 -19.65 9.66
N GLY A 56 7.43 -20.57 10.46
CA GLY A 56 7.35 -21.99 10.16
C GLY A 56 7.78 -22.84 11.35
N THR A 57 7.93 -24.14 11.08
CA THR A 57 8.47 -25.12 12.01
C THR A 57 9.73 -25.75 11.46
N SER A 58 10.57 -26.24 12.36
CA SER A 58 11.72 -27.10 12.07
C SER A 58 12.19 -27.78 13.36
N GLU A 59 13.31 -28.48 13.30
CA GLU A 59 13.94 -29.10 14.44
C GLU A 59 14.53 -28.06 15.41
N VAL A 60 14.29 -28.26 16.71
CA VAL A 60 14.69 -27.33 17.78
C VAL A 60 16.19 -27.02 17.74
N GLY A 61 16.53 -25.73 17.72
CA GLY A 61 17.91 -25.27 17.66
C GLY A 61 18.57 -25.36 16.29
N SER A 62 17.84 -25.69 15.23
CA SER A 62 18.29 -25.50 13.85
C SER A 62 18.41 -24.01 13.52
N THR A 63 19.28 -23.69 12.57
CA THR A 63 19.37 -22.36 11.96
C THR A 63 18.49 -22.32 10.72
N ILE A 64 17.68 -21.28 10.58
CA ILE A 64 16.88 -21.00 9.39
C ILE A 64 17.48 -19.79 8.67
N VAL A 65 17.67 -19.89 7.36
CA VAL A 65 18.10 -18.80 6.48
C VAL A 65 17.08 -18.63 5.37
N LEU A 66 16.57 -17.41 5.22
CA LEU A 66 15.61 -17.02 4.20
C LEU A 66 16.38 -16.18 3.18
N HIS A 67 16.30 -16.54 1.90
CA HIS A 67 16.93 -15.80 0.81
C HIS A 67 15.86 -15.34 -0.17
N LEU A 68 15.71 -14.02 -0.33
CA LEU A 68 14.92 -13.43 -1.40
C LEU A 68 15.70 -13.49 -2.72
N ALA A 69 14.98 -13.58 -3.84
CA ALA A 69 15.59 -13.61 -5.17
C ALA A 69 16.44 -12.36 -5.50
N ASN A 70 16.20 -11.23 -4.82
CA ASN A 70 17.02 -10.02 -4.93
C ASN A 70 18.36 -10.10 -4.16
N GLY A 71 18.64 -11.23 -3.48
CA GLY A 71 19.84 -11.48 -2.68
C GLY A 71 19.74 -11.05 -1.22
N SER A 72 18.61 -10.49 -0.77
CA SER A 72 18.41 -10.13 0.63
C SER A 72 18.22 -11.37 1.50
N GLU A 73 18.70 -11.31 2.74
CA GLU A 73 18.65 -12.43 3.68
C GLU A 73 18.01 -12.05 5.02
N ALA A 74 17.30 -13.01 5.61
CA ALA A 74 16.85 -12.98 7.00
C ALA A 74 17.18 -14.31 7.66
N THR A 75 17.46 -14.30 8.97
CA THR A 75 17.83 -15.52 9.71
C THR A 75 17.03 -15.66 10.99
N ALA A 76 16.83 -16.90 11.42
CA ALA A 76 16.23 -17.24 12.70
C ALA A 76 16.85 -18.51 13.28
N VAL A 77 16.67 -18.72 14.57
CA VAL A 77 16.97 -19.99 15.24
C VAL A 77 15.65 -20.57 15.73
N VAL A 78 15.46 -21.87 15.50
CA VAL A 78 14.24 -22.57 15.89
C VAL A 78 14.14 -22.64 17.42
N GLY A 79 13.04 -22.14 17.95
CA GLY A 79 12.73 -22.11 19.37
C GLY A 79 12.50 -23.50 19.98
N ALA A 80 12.36 -23.54 21.31
CA ALA A 80 12.14 -24.79 22.05
C ALA A 80 10.77 -25.44 21.76
N ASP A 81 9.81 -24.68 21.23
CA ASP A 81 8.51 -25.14 20.77
C ASP A 81 8.51 -25.66 19.32
N GLY A 82 9.67 -25.64 18.65
CA GLY A 82 9.83 -26.09 17.28
C GLY A 82 9.43 -25.05 16.23
N THR A 83 9.14 -23.81 16.62
CA THR A 83 8.76 -22.72 15.72
C THR A 83 9.91 -21.77 15.43
N TRP A 84 9.83 -21.05 14.32
CA TRP A 84 10.75 -19.97 13.97
C TRP A 84 9.98 -18.79 13.36
N SER A 85 10.56 -17.59 13.49
CA SER A 85 10.07 -16.35 12.89
C SER A 85 11.26 -15.52 12.43
N ALA A 86 11.23 -15.08 11.17
CA ALA A 86 12.25 -14.22 10.59
C ALA A 86 11.58 -13.08 9.81
N THR A 87 12.16 -11.88 9.89
CA THR A 87 11.58 -10.67 9.30
C THR A 87 12.56 -10.01 8.33
N PHE A 88 12.10 -9.73 7.12
CA PHE A 88 12.75 -8.81 6.20
C PHE A 88 12.31 -7.38 6.51
N PRO A 89 13.24 -6.44 6.80
CA PRO A 89 12.88 -5.04 6.92
C PRO A 89 12.46 -4.47 5.56
N ALA A 90 11.68 -3.39 5.55
CA ALA A 90 11.20 -2.72 4.33
C ALA A 90 12.31 -2.44 3.29
N SER A 91 13.51 -2.07 3.75
CA SER A 91 14.68 -1.78 2.89
C SER A 91 15.23 -3.00 2.14
N ALA A 92 14.94 -4.21 2.60
CA ALA A 92 15.35 -5.46 1.95
C ALA A 92 14.31 -5.96 0.92
N LEU A 93 13.10 -5.41 0.97
CA LEU A 93 11.98 -5.86 0.16
C LEU A 93 11.94 -5.12 -1.18
N PRO A 94 11.69 -5.85 -2.29
CA PRO A 94 11.53 -5.27 -3.61
C PRO A 94 10.31 -4.33 -3.69
N THR A 95 10.22 -3.55 -4.76
CA THR A 95 9.12 -2.62 -5.08
C THR A 95 8.67 -2.82 -6.52
N GLY A 96 7.53 -2.21 -6.87
CA GLY A 96 6.92 -2.27 -8.20
C GLY A 96 6.00 -3.47 -8.35
N GLU A 97 5.62 -3.78 -9.58
CA GLU A 97 4.76 -4.90 -9.96
C GLU A 97 5.60 -6.06 -10.53
N ILE A 98 6.01 -7.00 -9.68
CA ILE A 98 6.87 -8.12 -10.09
C ILE A 98 6.48 -9.44 -9.43
N SER A 99 6.83 -10.56 -10.05
CA SER A 99 6.84 -11.86 -9.37
C SER A 99 8.24 -12.14 -8.81
N THR A 100 8.31 -12.63 -7.57
CA THR A 100 9.58 -12.96 -6.90
C THR A 100 9.43 -14.25 -6.08
N SER A 101 10.51 -14.65 -5.41
CA SER A 101 10.52 -15.83 -4.55
C SER A 101 11.40 -15.67 -3.33
N VAL A 102 11.09 -16.48 -2.32
CA VAL A 102 11.89 -16.68 -1.11
C VAL A 102 12.25 -18.16 -1.00
N THR A 103 13.53 -18.45 -0.78
CA THR A 103 14.01 -19.80 -0.45
C THR A 103 14.31 -19.88 1.03
N VAL A 104 13.67 -20.81 1.72
CA VAL A 104 13.88 -21.06 3.15
C VAL A 104 14.74 -22.31 3.29
N THR A 105 15.87 -22.18 3.98
CA THR A 105 16.81 -23.28 4.24
C THR A 105 16.94 -23.50 5.74
N ALA A 106 16.72 -24.72 6.20
CA ALA A 106 17.02 -25.15 7.56
C ALA A 106 18.33 -25.95 7.59
N THR A 107 19.15 -25.69 8.61
CA THR A 107 20.36 -26.47 8.92
C THR A 107 20.31 -26.92 10.38
N ASP A 108 20.28 -28.22 10.62
CA ASP A 108 20.28 -28.78 11.99
C ASP A 108 21.67 -28.74 12.65
N ARG A 109 21.77 -29.27 13.87
CA ARG A 109 23.04 -29.29 14.63
C ARG A 109 24.07 -30.30 14.10
N ALA A 110 23.62 -31.33 13.40
CA ALA A 110 24.49 -32.31 12.74
C ALA A 110 25.00 -31.80 11.39
N GLY A 111 24.43 -30.71 10.87
CA GLY A 111 24.78 -30.08 9.60
C GLY A 111 23.96 -30.59 8.42
N ASN A 112 22.87 -31.33 8.66
CA ASN A 112 21.96 -31.69 7.56
C ASN A 112 21.14 -30.47 7.16
N THR A 113 20.75 -30.42 5.89
CA THR A 113 19.97 -29.31 5.34
C THR A 113 18.67 -29.78 4.69
N ALA A 114 17.66 -28.93 4.77
CA ALA A 114 16.41 -29.04 4.02
C ALA A 114 15.99 -27.65 3.54
N HIS A 115 15.31 -27.56 2.40
CA HIS A 115 14.85 -26.27 1.87
C HIS A 115 13.53 -26.40 1.09
N TYR A 116 12.82 -25.29 0.99
CA TYR A 116 11.72 -25.10 0.05
C TYR A 116 11.76 -23.67 -0.50
N THR A 117 11.06 -23.45 -1.61
CA THR A 117 10.93 -22.13 -2.25
C THR A 117 9.46 -21.81 -2.41
N GLU A 118 9.08 -20.58 -2.09
CA GLU A 118 7.74 -20.04 -2.29
C GLU A 118 7.81 -18.82 -3.20
N THR A 119 6.88 -18.72 -4.14
CA THR A 119 6.73 -17.59 -5.07
C THR A 119 5.58 -16.70 -4.63
N PHE A 120 5.76 -15.40 -4.75
CA PHE A 120 4.73 -14.41 -4.44
C PHE A 120 4.84 -13.22 -5.41
N ALA A 121 3.77 -12.45 -5.53
CA ALA A 121 3.79 -11.19 -6.26
C ALA A 121 4.17 -10.05 -5.31
N VAL A 122 4.77 -9.02 -5.88
CA VAL A 122 5.02 -7.74 -5.23
C VAL A 122 4.28 -6.76 -6.09
N ASP A 123 3.44 -5.95 -5.46
CA ASP A 123 2.71 -4.90 -6.13
C ASP A 123 2.61 -3.72 -5.18
N THR A 124 3.55 -2.79 -5.29
CA THR A 124 3.60 -1.61 -4.44
C THR A 124 3.18 -0.35 -5.18
N VAL A 125 2.45 -0.48 -6.28
CA VAL A 125 2.10 0.62 -7.16
C VAL A 125 0.62 0.89 -6.96
N ALA A 126 0.27 2.08 -6.47
CA ALA A 126 -1.14 2.47 -6.39
C ALA A 126 -1.75 2.61 -7.80
N PRO A 127 -3.07 2.39 -7.95
CA PRO A 127 -3.77 2.74 -9.18
C PRO A 127 -3.67 4.26 -9.43
N GLY A 128 -4.05 4.68 -10.65
CA GLY A 128 -4.16 6.10 -10.94
C GLY A 128 -5.27 6.76 -10.10
N ASP A 129 -5.12 8.05 -9.80
CA ASP A 129 -6.16 8.79 -9.08
C ASP A 129 -7.53 8.68 -9.78
N PRO A 130 -8.62 8.45 -9.02
CA PRO A 130 -9.96 8.36 -9.60
C PRO A 130 -10.33 9.65 -10.32
N TRP A 131 -10.46 9.57 -11.65
CA TRP A 131 -10.92 10.71 -12.43
C TRP A 131 -12.44 10.72 -12.54
N ILE A 132 -13.05 11.76 -11.97
CA ILE A 132 -14.46 12.07 -12.14
C ILE A 132 -14.69 12.64 -13.55
N THR A 133 -15.48 11.92 -14.34
CA THR A 133 -15.85 12.38 -15.69
C THR A 133 -17.13 13.19 -15.69
N ASN A 134 -18.03 12.93 -14.73
CA ASN A 134 -19.27 13.68 -14.53
C ASN A 134 -19.87 13.39 -13.16
N ASP A 135 -20.75 14.28 -12.72
CA ASP A 135 -21.66 14.01 -11.61
C ASP A 135 -23.12 14.05 -12.08
N ALA A 136 -23.99 13.35 -11.35
CA ALA A 136 -25.44 13.44 -11.52
C ALA A 136 -26.03 14.15 -10.31
N GLY A 137 -26.56 15.35 -10.52
CA GLY A 137 -27.14 16.12 -9.42
C GLY A 137 -27.91 17.35 -9.86
N THR A 138 -29.05 17.59 -9.21
CA THR A 138 -29.82 18.85 -9.28
C THR A 138 -30.00 19.41 -7.88
N ASP A 139 -30.22 20.72 -7.76
CA ASP A 139 -30.52 21.38 -6.48
C ASP A 139 -29.49 21.12 -5.36
N ASN A 140 -28.20 21.22 -5.72
CA ASN A 140 -27.07 21.20 -4.79
C ASN A 140 -26.82 19.82 -4.12
N LEU A 141 -27.19 18.74 -4.80
CA LEU A 141 -26.98 17.37 -4.33
C LEU A 141 -26.27 16.53 -5.39
N ILE A 142 -25.28 15.72 -5.00
CA ILE A 142 -24.70 14.69 -5.87
C ILE A 142 -25.44 13.37 -5.61
N SER A 143 -26.28 12.97 -6.55
CA SER A 143 -27.05 11.71 -6.52
C SER A 143 -26.34 10.55 -7.21
N GLY A 144 -25.27 10.83 -7.95
CA GLY A 144 -24.40 9.83 -8.53
C GLY A 144 -23.13 10.44 -9.11
N ILE A 145 -22.15 9.61 -9.37
CA ILE A 145 -20.86 10.00 -9.95
C ILE A 145 -20.52 9.05 -11.10
N ALA A 146 -19.77 9.54 -12.07
CA ALA A 146 -19.17 8.74 -13.12
C ALA A 146 -17.65 8.82 -13.01
N THR A 147 -17.00 7.67 -12.93
CA THR A 147 -15.54 7.53 -13.01
C THR A 147 -15.15 6.91 -14.35
N ALA A 148 -13.91 7.11 -14.80
CA ALA A 148 -13.39 6.35 -15.93
C ALA A 148 -13.42 4.84 -15.61
N THR A 149 -13.70 3.99 -16.60
CA THR A 149 -13.69 2.54 -16.36
C THR A 149 -12.28 2.06 -16.05
N ALA A 150 -12.08 1.48 -14.87
CA ALA A 150 -10.88 0.76 -14.46
C ALA A 150 -11.19 -0.72 -14.19
N ALA A 151 -10.15 -1.53 -13.95
CA ALA A 151 -10.30 -2.92 -13.53
C ALA A 151 -10.40 -3.06 -12.00
N ASP A 152 -10.34 -1.93 -11.31
CA ASP A 152 -10.10 -1.80 -9.89
C ASP A 152 -11.41 -1.53 -9.12
N ASP A 153 -11.37 -1.65 -7.80
CA ASP A 153 -12.55 -1.55 -6.95
C ASP A 153 -12.74 -0.11 -6.43
N TYR A 154 -13.84 0.54 -6.84
CA TYR A 154 -14.21 1.87 -6.36
C TYR A 154 -15.05 1.82 -5.07
N THR A 155 -14.66 2.61 -4.08
CA THR A 155 -15.51 2.94 -2.93
C THR A 155 -15.77 4.44 -2.83
N TYR A 156 -16.89 4.78 -2.19
CA TYR A 156 -17.40 6.15 -2.14
C TYR A 156 -17.71 6.53 -0.70
N HIS A 157 -17.27 7.71 -0.28
CA HIS A 157 -17.46 8.17 1.09
C HIS A 157 -17.90 9.63 1.14
N ALA A 158 -18.96 9.91 1.90
CA ALA A 158 -19.33 11.28 2.26
C ALA A 158 -18.60 11.69 3.53
N VAL A 159 -17.88 12.81 3.48
CA VAL A 159 -17.18 13.39 4.63
C VAL A 159 -17.83 14.71 5.02
N ALA A 160 -18.63 14.65 6.07
CA ALA A 160 -19.26 15.80 6.69
C ALA A 160 -18.23 16.68 7.43
N ALA A 161 -18.63 17.89 7.82
CA ALA A 161 -17.76 18.82 8.55
C ALA A 161 -17.22 18.27 9.88
N THR A 162 -17.91 17.31 10.49
CA THR A 162 -17.50 16.65 11.73
C THR A 162 -17.86 15.17 11.70
N GLY A 163 -17.08 14.34 12.37
CA GLY A 163 -17.29 12.89 12.47
C GLY A 163 -16.55 12.11 11.38
N ALA A 164 -16.65 10.78 11.48
CA ALA A 164 -16.04 9.85 10.54
C ALA A 164 -16.68 9.90 9.16
N ALA A 165 -15.93 9.47 8.15
CA ALA A 165 -16.45 9.24 6.80
C ALA A 165 -17.62 8.24 6.83
N VAL A 166 -18.64 8.53 6.04
CA VAL A 166 -19.79 7.63 5.85
C VAL A 166 -19.66 6.98 4.48
N GLU A 167 -19.51 5.66 4.44
CA GLU A 167 -19.52 4.89 3.20
C GLU A 167 -20.89 5.00 2.50
N LEU A 168 -20.85 5.27 1.20
CA LEU A 168 -21.99 5.35 0.32
C LEU A 168 -22.03 4.10 -0.55
N HIS A 169 -22.94 3.18 -0.24
CA HIS A 169 -23.15 2.02 -1.10
C HIS A 169 -23.99 2.42 -2.32
N PRO A 170 -23.48 2.22 -3.55
CA PRO A 170 -24.25 2.43 -4.75
C PRO A 170 -25.49 1.53 -4.78
N THR A 171 -26.60 2.07 -5.26
CA THR A 171 -27.86 1.34 -5.46
C THR A 171 -28.05 0.84 -6.88
N ALA A 172 -27.31 1.43 -7.81
CA ALA A 172 -27.25 1.04 -9.20
C ALA A 172 -25.89 1.43 -9.75
N GLU A 173 -25.31 0.50 -10.51
CA GLU A 173 -24.07 0.69 -11.26
C GLU A 173 -24.28 0.29 -12.71
N PHE A 174 -23.74 1.07 -13.65
CA PHE A 174 -23.74 0.70 -15.06
C PHE A 174 -22.66 1.44 -15.86
N ASN A 175 -22.24 0.80 -16.96
CA ASN A 175 -21.29 1.39 -17.90
C ASN A 175 -22.02 2.22 -18.95
N ALA A 176 -21.69 3.50 -19.03
CA ALA A 176 -22.16 4.41 -20.07
C ALA A 176 -21.16 5.52 -20.33
N ASN A 177 -21.03 5.90 -21.61
CA ASN A 177 -20.08 6.94 -21.98
C ASN A 177 -20.52 8.31 -21.48
N VAL A 178 -19.55 9.09 -21.01
CA VAL A 178 -19.66 10.51 -20.69
C VAL A 178 -18.90 11.32 -21.73
N ILE A 179 -19.38 12.53 -22.07
CA ILE A 179 -18.64 13.42 -22.97
C ILE A 179 -17.74 14.34 -22.13
N VAL A 180 -16.43 14.16 -22.22
CA VAL A 180 -15.42 15.00 -21.57
C VAL A 180 -14.65 15.74 -22.66
N ASN A 181 -14.60 17.08 -22.60
CA ASN A 181 -13.92 17.92 -23.60
C ASN A 181 -14.30 17.58 -25.06
N GLY A 182 -15.58 17.24 -25.28
CA GLY A 182 -16.12 16.88 -26.60
C GLY A 182 -15.77 15.47 -27.08
N GLN A 183 -15.09 14.65 -26.27
CA GLN A 183 -14.78 13.25 -26.58
C GLN A 183 -15.58 12.30 -25.70
N PRO A 184 -16.08 11.17 -26.25
CA PRO A 184 -16.70 10.13 -25.43
C PRO A 184 -15.64 9.39 -24.62
N VAL A 185 -15.78 9.39 -23.31
CA VAL A 185 -15.00 8.62 -22.34
C VAL A 185 -15.88 7.48 -21.84
N ALA A 186 -15.36 6.25 -21.84
CA ALA A 186 -16.04 5.11 -21.23
C ALA A 186 -16.04 5.31 -19.71
N SER A 187 -17.22 5.28 -19.09
CA SER A 187 -17.37 5.54 -17.67
C SER A 187 -18.27 4.53 -16.99
N GLU A 188 -17.94 4.26 -15.74
CA GLU A 188 -18.78 3.52 -14.80
C GLU A 188 -19.54 4.52 -13.93
N TRP A 189 -20.85 4.37 -13.87
CA TRP A 189 -21.72 5.20 -13.07
C TRP A 189 -22.07 4.50 -11.77
N ALA A 190 -22.00 5.23 -10.65
CA ALA A 190 -22.50 4.81 -9.35
C ALA A 190 -23.56 5.80 -8.84
N PHE A 191 -24.76 5.30 -8.49
CA PHE A 191 -25.87 6.12 -7.97
C PHE A 191 -26.16 5.85 -6.50
N PHE A 192 -26.31 6.90 -5.71
CA PHE A 192 -26.45 6.82 -4.26
C PHE A 192 -27.91 6.97 -3.81
N ALA A 193 -28.35 6.09 -2.90
CA ALA A 193 -29.67 6.23 -2.26
C ALA A 193 -29.78 7.52 -1.44
N ASN A 194 -28.68 7.91 -0.79
CA ASN A 194 -28.56 9.13 -0.01
C ASN A 194 -27.58 10.04 -0.75
N PRO A 195 -28.08 11.09 -1.44
CA PRO A 195 -27.21 12.02 -2.16
C PRO A 195 -26.23 12.74 -1.23
N VAL A 196 -25.05 13.06 -1.75
CA VAL A 196 -24.07 13.91 -1.07
C VAL A 196 -24.57 15.35 -1.10
N GLN A 197 -24.54 16.03 0.04
CA GLN A 197 -25.01 17.40 0.16
C GLN A 197 -23.94 18.41 -0.28
N ASP A 198 -24.37 19.55 -0.81
CA ASP A 198 -23.52 20.72 -1.08
C ASP A 198 -22.53 21.01 0.08
N GLY A 199 -21.26 21.24 -0.26
CA GLY A 199 -20.21 21.53 0.74
C GLY A 199 -19.73 20.33 1.56
N THR A 200 -20.33 19.15 1.37
CA THR A 200 -19.79 17.86 1.85
C THR A 200 -18.74 17.37 0.86
N TYR A 201 -17.70 16.68 1.35
CA TYR A 201 -16.71 16.09 0.46
C TYR A 201 -17.17 14.69 0.06
N LEU A 202 -17.12 14.41 -1.24
CA LEU A 202 -17.20 13.06 -1.76
C LEU A 202 -15.77 12.57 -1.96
N VAL A 203 -15.35 11.57 -1.20
CA VAL A 203 -14.09 10.87 -1.44
C VAL A 203 -14.39 9.64 -2.27
N ILE A 204 -13.68 9.52 -3.38
CA ILE A 204 -13.69 8.33 -4.22
C ILE A 204 -12.34 7.67 -3.99
N ASN A 205 -12.34 6.42 -3.59
CA ASN A 205 -11.15 5.63 -3.41
C ASN A 205 -11.15 4.52 -4.45
N ASP A 206 -10.01 4.35 -5.11
CA ASP A 206 -9.75 3.28 -6.06
C ASP A 206 -8.72 2.35 -5.45
N THR A 207 -9.02 1.06 -5.44
CA THR A 207 -8.18 0.02 -4.85
C THR A 207 -7.91 -1.07 -5.86
N ASP A 208 -6.62 -1.27 -6.13
CA ASP A 208 -6.18 -2.33 -7.04
C ASP A 208 -6.34 -3.72 -6.40
N ALA A 209 -6.06 -4.77 -7.17
CA ALA A 209 -6.15 -6.15 -6.70
C ALA A 209 -5.14 -6.52 -5.60
N ALA A 210 -4.09 -5.71 -5.39
CA ALA A 210 -3.10 -5.88 -4.34
C ALA A 210 -3.48 -5.15 -3.03
N GLY A 211 -4.51 -4.30 -3.07
CA GLY A 211 -4.94 -3.47 -1.96
C GLY A 211 -4.16 -2.16 -1.82
N ASN A 212 -3.41 -1.73 -2.84
CA ASN A 212 -2.94 -0.34 -2.88
C ASN A 212 -4.10 0.56 -3.31
N SER A 213 -4.14 1.77 -2.78
CA SER A 213 -5.24 2.68 -3.06
C SER A 213 -4.78 4.08 -3.44
N ALA A 214 -5.59 4.74 -4.25
CA ALA A 214 -5.48 6.16 -4.54
C ALA A 214 -6.86 6.81 -4.37
N SER A 215 -6.90 8.05 -3.85
CA SER A 215 -8.14 8.76 -3.58
C SER A 215 -8.21 10.12 -4.25
N THR A 216 -9.40 10.45 -4.75
CA THR A 216 -9.78 11.80 -5.16
C THR A 216 -10.78 12.37 -4.17
N MET A 217 -10.48 13.53 -3.59
CA MET A 217 -11.47 14.32 -2.85
C MET A 217 -12.18 15.27 -3.81
N TYR A 218 -13.48 15.08 -4.00
CA TYR A 218 -14.31 15.95 -4.81
C TYR A 218 -15.19 16.86 -3.97
N LEU A 219 -15.17 18.14 -4.31
CA LEU A 219 -16.04 19.15 -3.72
C LEU A 219 -16.96 19.72 -4.80
N ARG A 220 -18.27 19.56 -4.57
CA ARG A 220 -19.29 20.36 -5.23
C ARG A 220 -19.81 21.40 -4.26
N SER A 221 -19.86 22.66 -4.71
CA SER A 221 -20.59 23.70 -4.01
C SER A 221 -21.20 24.72 -4.95
N THR A 222 -22.37 25.24 -4.58
CA THR A 222 -23.02 26.33 -5.32
C THR A 222 -22.70 27.73 -4.80
N GLY A 223 -21.87 27.83 -3.77
CA GLY A 223 -21.37 29.11 -3.27
C GLY A 223 -19.92 29.01 -2.84
N GLU A 224 -19.35 30.17 -2.55
CA GLU A 224 -17.97 30.28 -2.07
C GLU A 224 -17.77 29.41 -0.82
N THR A 225 -16.82 28.49 -0.87
CA THR A 225 -16.58 27.49 0.18
C THR A 225 -15.12 27.45 0.57
N THR A 226 -14.83 27.55 1.88
CA THR A 226 -13.49 27.27 2.39
C THR A 226 -13.30 25.75 2.53
N VAL A 227 -12.22 25.24 1.95
CA VAL A 227 -11.85 23.82 2.07
C VAL A 227 -11.15 23.59 3.41
N ASP A 228 -11.73 22.73 4.24
CA ASP A 228 -11.22 22.33 5.54
C ASP A 228 -10.67 20.90 5.47
N LEU A 229 -9.36 20.80 5.28
CA LEU A 229 -8.64 19.52 5.25
C LEU A 229 -8.41 18.92 6.65
N SER A 230 -8.90 19.57 7.72
CA SER A 230 -8.79 19.06 9.09
C SER A 230 -9.98 18.20 9.53
N ARG A 231 -10.97 17.98 8.64
CA ARG A 231 -12.13 17.12 8.92
C ARG A 231 -11.67 15.73 9.34
N GLU A 232 -12.18 15.26 10.48
CA GLU A 232 -11.86 13.94 11.05
C GLU A 232 -12.06 12.81 10.04
N GLY A 233 -13.15 12.86 9.27
CA GLY A 233 -13.46 11.88 8.25
C GLY A 233 -12.55 11.87 7.02
N LEU A 234 -11.56 12.76 6.92
CA LEU A 234 -10.51 12.65 5.88
C LEU A 234 -9.34 11.77 6.31
N GLN A 235 -9.25 11.36 7.58
CA GLN A 235 -8.16 10.51 8.04
C GLN A 235 -8.27 9.09 7.46
N GLY A 236 -7.15 8.57 6.98
CA GLY A 236 -7.04 7.19 6.46
C GLY A 236 -7.20 7.05 4.95
N PHE A 237 -7.47 8.14 4.23
CA PHE A 237 -7.42 8.20 2.77
C PHE A 237 -6.05 8.69 2.29
N ASP A 238 -5.59 8.14 1.16
CA ASP A 238 -4.37 8.55 0.47
C ASP A 238 -4.73 9.39 -0.75
N PHE A 239 -4.69 10.71 -0.60
CA PHE A 239 -5.18 11.64 -1.62
C PHE A 239 -4.08 12.01 -2.60
N GLY A 240 -4.16 11.50 -3.83
CA GLY A 240 -3.36 12.03 -4.93
C GLY A 240 -4.01 13.26 -5.56
N THR A 241 -5.35 13.40 -5.48
CA THR A 241 -6.08 14.51 -6.11
C THR A 241 -7.13 15.18 -5.21
N ILE A 242 -7.20 16.50 -5.28
CA ILE A 242 -8.35 17.32 -4.84
C ILE A 242 -8.99 17.94 -6.10
N ASP A 243 -10.25 17.62 -6.33
CA ASP A 243 -11.04 18.13 -7.46
C ASP A 243 -12.05 19.17 -6.97
N LEU A 244 -11.82 20.41 -7.38
CA LEU A 244 -12.60 21.61 -7.10
C LEU A 244 -13.38 22.10 -8.33
N SER A 245 -13.33 21.36 -9.45
CA SER A 245 -13.89 21.77 -10.75
C SER A 245 -15.38 22.13 -10.75
N SER A 246 -16.10 21.79 -9.67
CA SER A 246 -17.53 22.03 -9.49
C SER A 246 -17.83 22.86 -8.23
N ALA A 247 -16.89 23.69 -7.80
CA ALA A 247 -17.01 24.59 -6.66
C ALA A 247 -16.41 25.98 -6.96
N ASP A 248 -16.70 26.93 -6.06
CA ASP A 248 -15.98 28.20 -5.91
C ASP A 248 -15.21 28.09 -4.59
N ALA A 249 -14.01 27.51 -4.63
CA ALA A 249 -13.32 27.04 -3.45
C ALA A 249 -12.12 27.90 -3.06
N ASN A 250 -12.00 28.17 -1.76
CA ASN A 250 -10.80 28.71 -1.13
C ASN A 250 -10.08 27.59 -0.39
N LEU A 251 -8.98 27.10 -0.95
CA LEU A 251 -8.13 26.05 -0.37
C LEU A 251 -6.81 26.65 0.15
N SER A 252 -6.38 26.23 1.34
CA SER A 252 -5.03 26.52 1.83
C SER A 252 -4.26 25.24 2.12
N LEU A 253 -3.04 25.17 1.61
CA LEU A 253 -2.15 24.02 1.77
C LEU A 253 -0.82 24.45 2.41
N THR A 254 -0.37 23.63 3.35
CA THR A 254 0.96 23.66 3.96
C THR A 254 1.74 22.40 3.58
N GLU A 255 3.08 22.44 3.68
CA GLU A 255 3.93 21.25 3.49
C GLU A 255 3.46 20.08 4.37
N ALA A 256 3.12 20.35 5.64
CA ALA A 256 2.64 19.32 6.56
C ALA A 256 1.31 18.69 6.14
N GLN A 257 0.39 19.47 5.56
CA GLN A 257 -0.88 18.93 5.05
C GLN A 257 -0.66 18.07 3.82
N VAL A 258 0.17 18.51 2.87
CA VAL A 258 0.49 17.70 1.68
C VAL A 258 1.11 16.36 2.10
N LEU A 259 2.11 16.38 2.99
CA LEU A 259 2.71 15.14 3.52
C LEU A 259 1.72 14.25 4.25
N SER A 260 0.77 14.83 5.00
CA SER A 260 -0.24 14.06 5.73
C SER A 260 -1.28 13.43 4.81
N LEU A 261 -1.56 14.03 3.66
CA LEU A 261 -2.60 13.58 2.72
C LEU A 261 -2.07 12.57 1.70
N THR A 262 -0.79 12.68 1.32
CA THR A 262 -0.19 11.92 0.19
C THR A 262 0.85 10.88 0.63
N GLY A 263 1.08 10.76 1.95
CA GLY A 263 2.01 9.80 2.52
C GLY A 263 3.39 9.77 1.86
N VAL A 264 3.69 8.66 1.19
CA VAL A 264 4.99 8.41 0.56
C VAL A 264 5.16 9.10 -0.79
N ASP A 265 4.06 9.44 -1.47
CA ASP A 265 4.08 10.05 -2.80
C ASP A 265 4.46 11.52 -2.74
N GLN A 266 4.06 12.21 -1.65
CA GLN A 266 4.43 13.60 -1.36
C GLN A 266 4.07 14.60 -2.47
N GLN A 267 3.19 14.20 -3.40
CA GLN A 267 2.72 15.04 -4.51
C GLN A 267 1.20 15.01 -4.50
N LEU A 268 0.60 16.20 -4.48
CA LEU A 268 -0.85 16.38 -4.55
C LEU A 268 -1.20 17.12 -5.84
N THR A 269 -2.27 16.69 -6.52
CA THR A 269 -2.85 17.41 -7.65
C THR A 269 -4.09 18.16 -7.19
N VAL A 270 -4.24 19.41 -7.62
CA VAL A 270 -5.45 20.21 -7.43
C VAL A 270 -5.99 20.62 -8.79
N VAL A 271 -7.18 20.12 -9.11
CA VAL A 271 -7.93 20.42 -10.34
C VAL A 271 -9.04 21.40 -9.98
N GLY A 272 -9.34 22.37 -10.85
CA GLY A 272 -10.30 23.43 -10.53
C GLY A 272 -10.43 24.47 -11.63
N GLY A 273 -11.29 25.46 -11.41
CA GLY A 273 -11.59 26.54 -12.33
C GLY A 273 -10.96 27.88 -11.96
N ALA A 274 -11.24 28.90 -12.79
CA ALA A 274 -10.78 30.28 -12.58
C ALA A 274 -11.47 31.01 -11.42
N ASP A 275 -12.53 30.41 -10.87
CA ASP A 275 -13.22 30.80 -9.66
C ASP A 275 -12.55 30.25 -8.39
N ASP A 276 -11.69 29.25 -8.49
CA ASP A 276 -11.00 28.69 -7.33
C ASP A 276 -9.74 29.49 -6.94
N VAL A 277 -9.48 29.53 -5.64
CA VAL A 277 -8.29 30.14 -5.04
C VAL A 277 -7.54 29.12 -4.19
N VAL A 278 -6.29 28.86 -4.56
CA VAL A 278 -5.38 28.02 -3.76
C VAL A 278 -4.27 28.88 -3.15
N THR A 279 -4.15 28.85 -1.83
CA THR A 279 -3.07 29.49 -1.09
C THR A 279 -2.05 28.46 -0.64
N LEU A 280 -0.84 28.52 -1.20
CA LEU A 280 0.27 27.64 -0.87
C LEU A 280 1.25 28.33 0.08
N ALA A 281 1.38 27.79 1.29
CA ALA A 281 2.29 28.34 2.31
C ALA A 281 3.75 27.95 2.03
N GLY A 282 4.63 28.94 1.84
CA GLY A 282 6.06 28.71 1.64
C GLY A 282 6.43 28.00 0.34
N ALA A 283 5.52 28.00 -0.65
CA ALA A 283 5.72 27.30 -1.91
C ALA A 283 6.45 28.16 -2.95
N THR A 284 7.22 27.49 -3.81
CA THR A 284 7.86 28.11 -4.97
C THR A 284 7.40 27.42 -6.24
N LEU A 285 7.02 28.17 -7.27
CA LEU A 285 6.77 27.62 -8.61
C LEU A 285 8.09 27.11 -9.19
N THR A 286 8.17 25.82 -9.49
CA THR A 286 9.39 25.16 -9.98
C THR A 286 9.28 24.70 -11.43
N GLY A 287 8.07 24.63 -12.00
CA GLY A 287 7.89 24.33 -13.42
C GLY A 287 6.46 23.98 -13.79
N THR A 288 6.33 23.07 -14.76
CA THR A 288 5.07 22.49 -15.19
C THR A 288 5.24 20.99 -15.39
N GLN A 289 4.22 20.21 -15.09
CA GLN A 289 4.18 18.75 -15.30
C GLN A 289 2.77 18.39 -15.76
N ASP A 290 2.67 17.65 -16.86
CA ASP A 290 1.40 17.13 -17.42
C ASP A 290 0.30 18.19 -17.64
N GLY A 291 0.70 19.44 -17.93
CA GLY A 291 -0.20 20.57 -18.13
C GLY A 291 -0.46 21.40 -16.86
N PHE A 292 -0.11 20.89 -15.69
CA PHE A 292 -0.26 21.58 -14.41
C PHE A 292 0.96 22.45 -14.08
N ARG A 293 0.76 23.50 -13.28
CA ARG A 293 1.86 24.25 -12.65
C ARG A 293 2.38 23.47 -11.45
N LEU A 294 3.68 23.21 -11.43
CA LEU A 294 4.34 22.47 -10.36
C LEU A 294 4.93 23.44 -9.32
N TYR A 295 4.48 23.31 -8.08
CA TYR A 295 5.01 24.03 -6.92
C TYR A 295 5.73 23.06 -5.99
N SER A 296 6.90 23.46 -5.48
CA SER A 296 7.59 22.76 -4.40
C SER A 296 7.34 23.46 -3.08
N LEU A 297 7.05 22.70 -2.04
CA LEU A 297 6.73 23.17 -0.69
C LEU A 297 7.85 22.75 0.26
N GLY A 298 8.44 23.73 0.94
CA GLY A 298 9.45 23.48 1.96
C GLY A 298 10.67 22.70 1.46
N ALA A 299 11.22 21.84 2.31
CA ALA A 299 12.48 21.12 2.07
C ALA A 299 12.31 19.59 2.10
N SER A 300 11.12 19.07 2.40
CA SER A 300 10.85 17.64 2.42
C SER A 300 10.83 17.01 1.02
N GLY A 301 10.60 17.83 -0.02
CA GLY A 301 10.31 17.37 -1.37
C GLY A 301 8.82 17.34 -1.70
N ALA A 302 7.96 17.76 -0.76
CA ALA A 302 6.53 17.89 -1.02
C ALA A 302 6.26 18.82 -2.21
N SER A 303 5.32 18.43 -3.05
CA SER A 303 4.96 19.20 -4.23
C SER A 303 3.46 19.22 -4.48
N VAL A 304 3.01 20.26 -5.17
CA VAL A 304 1.61 20.37 -5.60
C VAL A 304 1.57 20.72 -7.08
N LEU A 305 0.82 19.94 -7.83
CA LEU A 305 0.39 20.23 -9.19
C LEU A 305 -0.92 21.01 -9.11
N ILE A 306 -0.95 22.22 -9.65
CA ILE A 306 -2.17 23.06 -9.66
C ILE A 306 -2.58 23.32 -11.11
N ASP A 307 -3.87 23.14 -11.40
CA ASP A 307 -4.48 23.49 -12.68
C ASP A 307 -4.10 24.92 -13.08
N ASP A 308 -3.85 25.17 -14.37
CA ASP A 308 -3.41 26.49 -14.82
C ASP A 308 -4.51 27.54 -14.74
N ASP A 309 -5.77 27.12 -14.71
CA ASP A 309 -6.93 27.98 -14.57
C ASP A 309 -7.12 28.53 -13.13
N ILE A 310 -6.62 27.83 -12.10
CA ILE A 310 -6.80 28.22 -10.68
C ILE A 310 -6.03 29.50 -10.32
N ILE A 311 -6.59 30.35 -9.46
CA ILE A 311 -5.87 31.49 -8.87
C ILE A 311 -4.95 30.98 -7.75
N VAL A 312 -3.63 31.14 -7.90
CA VAL A 312 -2.66 30.69 -6.88
C VAL A 312 -2.02 31.85 -6.16
N ASN A 313 -2.15 31.84 -4.83
CA ASN A 313 -1.43 32.72 -3.93
C ASN A 313 -0.28 31.96 -3.27
N THR A 314 0.95 32.42 -3.44
CA THR A 314 2.08 31.93 -2.66
C THR A 314 2.40 32.94 -1.56
N SER A 315 2.47 32.48 -0.32
CA SER A 315 3.02 33.31 0.76
C SER A 315 4.52 33.06 0.84
N GLY A 316 5.31 34.13 0.79
CA GLY A 316 6.76 34.06 0.95
C GLY A 316 7.15 33.52 2.32
N VAL A 317 8.29 32.84 2.38
CA VAL A 317 8.92 32.29 3.59
C VAL A 317 9.25 33.39 4.60
#